data_AF-A0A561WME8-F1
#
_entry.id   AF-A0A561WME8-F1
#
_cell.length_a   1.000
_cell.length_b   1.000
_cell.length_c   1.000
_cell.angle_alpha   90.00
_cell.angle_beta   90.00
_cell.angle_gamma   90.00
#
_symmetry.space_group_name_H-M   'P 1'
#
loop_
_entity.id
_entity.type
_entity.pdbx_description
1 polymer ?
#
loop_
_entity_poly.entity_id
_entity_poly.type
_entity_poly.pdbx_seq_one_letter_code
_entity_poly.pdbx_strand_id
1 'polypeptide(L)'
;MKKWMIIGTAVSLMFLFGCQNDQKEVQSTKVEEKTKAKEDNSKEKAKSVFTRKDRQIAKEKAEKFIVLLTEFHGRSIFSDEDNNKVHKELSQKARKQKLIHPESAFANPQYTLFVERTKENSKLILRRDRFQLGDNFREIYYTYLDVHELNLPISYISAKGVKHDSVIRFVKTTDGEIYILDAPMLNSVDLEKKDEDAYYDEYNRKEIEQEVKEELNIQ
;
A
#
# COMPACT_ATOMS: atom_id res chain seq x y z
N MET A 1 54.51 -19.47 21.76
CA MET A 1 54.93 -18.64 22.92
C MET A 1 55.03 -17.17 22.49
N LYS A 2 54.96 -16.23 23.44
CA LYS A 2 55.12 -14.75 23.30
C LYS A 2 54.15 -14.00 22.36
N LYS A 3 53.25 -13.22 22.97
CA LYS A 3 52.61 -12.01 22.38
C LYS A 3 53.64 -10.87 22.29
N TRP A 4 53.45 -9.88 21.41
CA TRP A 4 54.06 -8.54 21.55
C TRP A 4 53.12 -7.39 21.13
N MET A 5 53.28 -6.28 21.85
CA MET A 5 52.75 -4.90 21.73
C MET A 5 53.88 -3.97 22.28
N ILE A 6 53.93 -2.64 22.17
CA ILE A 6 53.05 -1.52 21.75
C ILE A 6 53.97 -0.51 20.97
N ILE A 7 53.74 0.76 20.63
CA ILE A 7 52.72 1.85 20.77
C ILE A 7 52.85 2.74 19.47
N GLY A 8 52.02 3.73 19.15
CA GLY A 8 50.83 4.27 19.83
C GLY A 8 50.97 5.73 20.31
N THR A 9 50.86 6.73 19.42
CA THR A 9 50.87 8.17 19.74
C THR A 9 49.85 8.97 18.94
N ALA A 10 49.14 9.89 19.59
CA ALA A 10 48.30 10.90 18.96
C ALA A 10 49.03 12.26 18.92
N VAL A 11 48.62 13.14 17.99
CA VAL A 11 48.97 14.57 18.03
C VAL A 11 47.69 15.37 17.89
N SER A 12 47.25 15.97 19.00
CA SER A 12 46.41 17.15 18.97
C SER A 12 47.31 18.39 18.86
N LEU A 13 46.84 19.42 18.16
CA LEU A 13 47.36 20.77 18.33
C LEU A 13 46.20 21.73 18.54
N MET A 14 46.41 22.74 19.39
CA MET A 14 45.34 23.54 19.97
C MET A 14 45.11 24.88 19.25
N PHE A 15 43.87 25.35 19.39
CA PHE A 15 43.40 26.74 19.43
C PHE A 15 44.33 27.89 19.02
N LEU A 16 43.80 28.77 18.18
CA LEU A 16 44.00 30.22 18.31
C LEU A 16 42.66 30.87 18.67
N PHE A 17 42.71 31.87 19.56
CA PHE A 17 41.56 32.63 20.08
C PHE A 17 41.79 34.13 19.88
N GLY A 18 40.71 34.90 19.78
CA GLY A 18 40.71 36.37 19.71
C GLY A 18 40.19 36.91 18.37
N CYS A 19 39.35 37.94 18.32
CA CYS A 19 38.74 38.74 19.39
C CYS A 19 37.29 39.17 19.03
N GLN A 20 36.59 39.73 20.01
CA GLN A 20 35.17 40.12 19.94
C GLN A 20 34.94 41.40 19.12
N ASN A 21 33.71 41.58 18.62
CA ASN A 21 32.94 42.82 18.84
C ASN A 21 31.44 42.57 18.60
N ASP A 22 30.59 43.43 19.17
CA ASP A 22 29.15 43.20 19.32
C ASP A 22 28.30 43.41 18.05
N GLN A 23 27.23 42.63 17.93
CA GLN A 23 25.94 43.15 17.44
C GLN A 23 24.75 42.38 18.05
N LYS A 24 23.59 43.05 18.12
CA LYS A 24 22.44 42.67 18.95
C LYS A 24 21.42 41.78 18.25
N GLU A 25 20.72 41.00 19.08
CA GLU A 25 19.29 40.67 19.04
C GLU A 25 18.59 40.49 17.67
N VAL A 26 18.22 39.23 17.37
CA VAL A 26 16.83 38.94 16.99
C VAL A 26 16.37 37.69 17.77
N GLN A 27 15.35 37.84 18.61
CA GLN A 27 14.63 36.68 19.14
C GLN A 27 13.76 36.09 18.02
N SER A 28 13.99 34.81 17.69
CA SER A 28 13.04 34.03 16.88
C SER A 28 12.44 32.94 17.75
N THR A 29 11.28 33.24 18.33
CA THR A 29 10.39 32.25 18.97
C THR A 29 9.81 31.34 17.89
N LYS A 30 10.62 30.39 17.41
CA LYS A 30 10.08 29.23 16.69
C LYS A 30 9.25 28.41 17.68
N VAL A 31 7.94 28.38 17.44
CA VAL A 31 7.01 27.47 18.09
C VAL A 31 7.53 26.05 17.90
N GLU A 32 7.60 25.27 18.98
CA GLU A 32 7.78 23.82 18.89
C GLU A 32 6.50 23.23 18.28
N GLU A 33 6.47 23.10 16.96
CA GLU A 33 5.69 22.02 16.35
C GLU A 33 6.23 20.72 16.95
N LYS A 34 5.44 20.13 17.84
CA LYS A 34 5.70 18.80 18.40
C LYS A 34 5.41 17.76 17.32
N THR A 35 6.30 17.68 16.34
CA THR A 35 6.36 16.56 15.40
C THR A 35 6.47 15.29 16.24
N LYS A 36 5.35 14.57 16.37
CA LYS A 36 5.34 13.27 17.03
C LYS A 36 6.27 12.37 16.23
N ALA A 37 7.48 12.15 16.74
CA ALA A 37 8.37 11.16 16.16
C ALA A 37 7.63 9.82 16.22
N LYS A 38 7.44 9.21 15.05
CA LYS A 38 6.82 7.89 14.91
C LYS A 38 7.79 6.87 15.53
N GLU A 39 7.68 6.67 16.85
CA GLU A 39 8.48 5.69 17.57
C GLU A 39 8.38 4.36 16.85
N ASP A 40 9.53 3.79 16.49
CA ASP A 40 9.59 2.54 15.75
C ASP A 40 9.03 1.43 16.66
N ASN A 41 7.74 1.12 16.47
CA ASN A 41 6.95 0.23 17.29
C ASN A 41 7.42 -1.22 17.10
N SER A 42 8.58 -1.54 17.66
CA SER A 42 9.04 -2.89 17.99
C SER A 42 8.20 -3.50 19.15
N LYS A 43 6.89 -3.31 19.06
CA LYS A 43 5.89 -3.81 19.99
C LYS A 43 5.56 -5.27 19.69
N GLU A 44 4.97 -5.88 20.71
CA GLU A 44 4.47 -7.25 20.75
C GLU A 44 3.90 -7.73 19.40
N LYS A 45 4.43 -8.85 18.87
CA LYS A 45 3.98 -9.37 17.57
C LYS A 45 2.54 -9.84 17.68
N ALA A 46 1.61 -9.00 17.19
CA ALA A 46 0.21 -9.32 17.05
C ALA A 46 0.02 -10.70 16.41
N LYS A 47 -0.88 -11.50 16.99
CA LYS A 47 -1.05 -12.91 16.61
C LYS A 47 -1.70 -12.99 15.23
N SER A 48 -0.97 -13.51 14.25
CA SER A 48 -1.43 -13.68 12.86
C SER A 48 -2.85 -14.28 12.78
N VAL A 49 -3.77 -13.57 12.13
CA VAL A 49 -5.17 -14.00 11.93
C VAL A 49 -5.38 -14.77 10.61
N PHE A 50 -4.41 -14.65 9.69
CA PHE A 50 -4.43 -15.31 8.38
C PHE A 50 -3.72 -16.67 8.43
N THR A 51 -4.51 -17.74 8.47
CA THR A 51 -4.02 -19.13 8.47
C THR A 51 -3.38 -19.51 7.12
N ARG A 52 -2.71 -20.67 7.06
CA ARG A 52 -2.22 -21.24 5.78
C ARG A 52 -3.35 -21.46 4.76
N LYS A 53 -4.57 -21.79 5.21
CA LYS A 53 -5.74 -21.95 4.35
C LYS A 53 -6.17 -20.60 3.76
N ASP A 54 -6.18 -19.55 4.58
CA ASP A 54 -6.59 -18.21 4.16
C ASP A 54 -5.63 -17.65 3.10
N ARG A 55 -4.32 -17.90 3.26
CA ARG A 55 -3.28 -17.54 2.27
C ARG A 55 -3.41 -18.30 0.96
N GLN A 56 -3.81 -19.58 0.99
CA GLN A 56 -4.16 -20.34 -0.22
C GLN A 56 -5.37 -19.72 -0.95
N ILE A 57 -6.44 -19.39 -0.20
CA ILE A 57 -7.64 -18.73 -0.76
C ILE A 57 -7.28 -17.36 -1.35
N ALA A 58 -6.43 -16.58 -0.69
CA ALA A 58 -5.94 -15.29 -1.19
C ALA A 58 -5.17 -15.45 -2.51
N LYS A 59 -4.24 -16.41 -2.60
CA LYS A 59 -3.49 -16.70 -3.84
C LYS A 59 -4.43 -17.07 -4.99
N GLU A 60 -5.42 -17.93 -4.72
CA GLU A 60 -6.44 -18.28 -5.72
C GLU A 60 -7.33 -17.11 -6.13
N LYS A 61 -7.72 -16.21 -5.21
CA LYS A 61 -8.49 -15.01 -5.54
C LYS A 61 -7.64 -14.00 -6.33
N ALA A 62 -6.34 -13.85 -6.05
CA ALA A 62 -5.41 -13.07 -6.88
C ALA A 62 -5.28 -13.63 -8.31
N GLU A 63 -5.17 -14.96 -8.46
CA GLU A 63 -5.07 -15.61 -9.76
C GLU A 63 -6.38 -15.45 -10.56
N LYS A 64 -7.53 -15.63 -9.92
CA LYS A 64 -8.86 -15.38 -10.52
C LYS A 64 -9.05 -13.91 -10.90
N PHE A 65 -8.54 -12.97 -10.09
CA PHE A 65 -8.56 -11.53 -10.39
C PHE A 65 -7.71 -11.18 -11.62
N ILE A 66 -6.50 -11.72 -11.75
CA ILE A 66 -5.67 -11.55 -12.96
C ILE A 66 -6.35 -12.17 -14.17
N VAL A 67 -6.93 -13.37 -14.06
CA VAL A 67 -7.69 -14.00 -15.15
C VAL A 67 -8.85 -13.09 -15.59
N LEU A 68 -9.64 -12.56 -14.64
CA LEU A 68 -10.72 -11.63 -14.92
C LEU A 68 -10.23 -10.36 -15.63
N LEU A 69 -9.14 -9.73 -15.18
CA LEU A 69 -8.54 -8.60 -15.91
C LEU A 69 -8.18 -8.96 -17.35
N THR A 70 -7.68 -10.19 -17.57
CA THR A 70 -7.24 -10.61 -18.91
C THR A 70 -8.39 -10.86 -19.90
N GLU A 71 -9.62 -11.09 -19.42
CA GLU A 71 -10.83 -11.09 -20.26
C GLU A 71 -11.07 -9.74 -20.97
N PHE A 72 -10.51 -8.64 -20.43
CA PHE A 72 -10.69 -7.28 -20.95
C PHE A 72 -9.53 -6.77 -21.80
N HIS A 73 -8.52 -7.62 -22.11
CA HIS A 73 -7.48 -7.21 -23.05
C HIS A 73 -8.04 -6.92 -24.45
N GLY A 74 -7.56 -5.85 -25.08
CA GLY A 74 -7.94 -5.43 -26.43
C GLY A 74 -9.29 -4.71 -26.52
N ARG A 75 -10.08 -4.69 -25.43
CA ARG A 75 -11.32 -3.92 -25.34
C ARG A 75 -11.05 -2.44 -25.56
N SER A 76 -11.89 -1.80 -26.38
CA SER A 76 -11.95 -0.35 -26.52
C SER A 76 -12.39 0.30 -25.22
N ILE A 77 -11.79 1.45 -24.91
CA ILE A 77 -12.25 2.45 -23.96
C ILE A 77 -12.10 3.86 -24.57
N PHE A 78 -12.26 3.98 -25.89
CA PHE A 78 -12.02 5.23 -26.63
C PHE A 78 -13.11 6.29 -26.42
N SER A 79 -14.36 5.89 -26.32
CA SER A 79 -15.47 6.75 -25.92
C SER A 79 -15.81 6.57 -24.44
N ASP A 80 -16.46 7.57 -23.84
CA ASP A 80 -17.02 7.45 -22.48
C ASP A 80 -18.01 6.28 -22.38
N GLU A 81 -18.77 5.98 -23.44
CA GLU A 81 -19.68 4.83 -23.47
C GLU A 81 -18.93 3.50 -23.39
N ASP A 82 -17.91 3.30 -24.23
CA ASP A 82 -17.05 2.09 -24.21
C ASP A 82 -16.39 1.93 -22.84
N ASN A 83 -15.82 3.01 -22.32
CA ASN A 83 -15.12 3.04 -21.03
C ASN A 83 -16.07 2.70 -19.87
N ASN A 84 -17.25 3.34 -19.80
CA ASN A 84 -18.25 3.09 -18.76
C ASN A 84 -18.83 1.66 -18.86
N LYS A 85 -19.03 1.15 -20.08
CA LYS A 85 -19.48 -0.23 -20.33
C LYS A 85 -18.46 -1.26 -19.86
N VAL A 86 -17.18 -1.06 -20.17
CA VAL A 86 -16.07 -1.90 -19.70
C VAL A 86 -15.94 -1.85 -18.18
N HIS A 87 -15.95 -0.65 -17.58
CA HIS A 87 -15.84 -0.44 -16.14
C HIS A 87 -16.99 -1.12 -15.36
N LYS A 88 -18.22 -1.00 -15.87
CA LYS A 88 -19.41 -1.65 -15.29
C LYS A 88 -19.35 -3.17 -15.42
N GLU A 89 -19.02 -3.72 -16.59
CA GLU A 89 -18.93 -5.18 -16.80
C GLU A 89 -17.85 -5.80 -15.91
N LEU A 90 -16.66 -5.18 -15.82
CA LEU A 90 -15.55 -5.62 -14.99
C LEU A 90 -15.91 -5.63 -13.50
N SER A 91 -16.52 -4.54 -13.01
CA SER A 91 -17.00 -4.41 -11.63
C SER A 91 -18.08 -5.44 -11.29
N GLN A 92 -19.04 -5.66 -12.20
CA GLN A 92 -20.11 -6.65 -12.03
C GLN A 92 -19.57 -8.08 -12.00
N LYS A 93 -18.60 -8.42 -12.87
CA LYS A 93 -17.95 -9.74 -12.86
C LYS A 93 -17.18 -10.00 -11.57
N ALA A 94 -16.37 -9.04 -11.09
CA ALA A 94 -15.58 -9.22 -9.87
C ALA A 94 -16.45 -9.41 -8.62
N ARG A 95 -17.51 -8.60 -8.47
CA ARG A 95 -18.47 -8.71 -7.37
C ARG A 95 -19.27 -10.02 -7.44
N LYS A 96 -19.73 -10.44 -8.63
CA LYS A 96 -20.39 -11.75 -8.83
C LYS A 96 -19.49 -12.94 -8.48
N GLN A 97 -18.17 -12.82 -8.68
CA GLN A 97 -17.18 -13.84 -8.34
C GLN A 97 -16.67 -13.75 -6.89
N LYS A 98 -17.18 -12.82 -6.05
CA LYS A 98 -16.68 -12.57 -4.67
C LYS A 98 -15.15 -12.37 -4.59
N LEU A 99 -14.56 -11.69 -5.58
CA LEU A 99 -13.10 -11.47 -5.62
C LEU A 99 -12.68 -10.24 -4.80
N ILE A 100 -13.35 -9.11 -5.02
CA ILE A 100 -13.07 -7.82 -4.39
C ILE A 100 -14.04 -7.57 -3.23
N HIS A 101 -13.63 -6.76 -2.26
CA HIS A 101 -14.49 -6.29 -1.17
C HIS A 101 -15.66 -5.45 -1.75
N PRO A 102 -16.86 -5.43 -1.12
CA PRO A 102 -17.97 -4.58 -1.54
C PRO A 102 -17.59 -3.11 -1.77
N GLU A 103 -16.85 -2.52 -0.82
CA GLU A 103 -16.42 -1.12 -0.88
C GLU A 103 -15.26 -0.86 -1.85
N SER A 104 -14.62 -1.92 -2.35
CA SER A 104 -13.66 -1.80 -3.45
C SER A 104 -14.39 -1.62 -4.78
N ALA A 105 -13.86 -0.73 -5.60
CA ALA A 105 -14.30 -0.49 -6.97
C ALA A 105 -13.10 -0.50 -7.91
N PHE A 106 -13.32 -0.78 -9.20
CA PHE A 106 -12.25 -0.55 -10.17
C PHE A 106 -12.01 0.96 -10.34
N ALA A 107 -10.76 1.35 -10.45
CA ALA A 107 -10.38 2.66 -10.97
C ALA A 107 -10.98 2.84 -12.37
N ASN A 108 -11.38 4.07 -12.71
CA ASN A 108 -11.87 4.38 -14.06
C ASN A 108 -10.78 3.99 -15.09
N PRO A 109 -11.04 3.04 -16.03
CA PRO A 109 -10.00 2.44 -16.85
C PRO A 109 -9.16 3.46 -17.61
N GLN A 110 -9.77 4.56 -18.08
CA GLN A 110 -9.12 5.62 -18.85
C GLN A 110 -7.98 6.35 -18.11
N TYR A 111 -7.91 6.27 -16.79
CA TYR A 111 -6.84 6.88 -15.97
C TYR A 111 -5.75 5.88 -15.54
N THR A 112 -5.89 4.61 -15.87
CA THR A 112 -4.93 3.57 -15.46
C THR A 112 -3.66 3.53 -16.33
N LEU A 113 -2.64 2.84 -15.81
CA LEU A 113 -1.37 2.53 -16.51
C LEU A 113 -1.53 1.46 -17.61
N PHE A 114 -2.68 0.79 -17.68
CA PHE A 114 -2.93 -0.32 -18.60
C PHE A 114 -3.53 0.10 -19.94
N VAL A 115 -3.66 1.41 -20.21
CA VAL A 115 -4.23 1.92 -21.46
C VAL A 115 -3.15 2.29 -22.47
N GLU A 116 -3.18 1.63 -23.63
CA GLU A 116 -2.56 2.15 -24.85
C GLU A 116 -3.50 3.19 -25.45
N ARG A 117 -3.04 4.44 -25.53
CA ARG A 117 -3.82 5.58 -26.05
C ARG A 117 -3.22 6.04 -27.38
N THR A 118 -4.05 6.07 -28.42
CA THR A 118 -3.74 6.65 -29.74
C THR A 118 -4.80 7.69 -30.09
N LYS A 119 -4.61 8.47 -31.17
CA LYS A 119 -5.54 9.55 -31.54
C LYS A 119 -6.96 9.07 -31.88
N GLU A 120 -7.09 7.83 -32.34
CA GLU A 120 -8.33 7.26 -32.91
C GLU A 120 -8.76 5.96 -32.19
N ASN A 121 -8.01 5.54 -31.17
CA ASN A 121 -8.23 4.27 -30.48
C ASN A 121 -7.56 4.27 -29.09
N SER A 122 -8.29 3.87 -28.05
CA SER A 122 -7.73 3.64 -26.70
C SER A 122 -8.13 2.24 -26.24
N LYS A 123 -7.15 1.42 -25.85
CA LYS A 123 -7.34 -0.02 -25.56
C LYS A 123 -6.66 -0.48 -24.29
N LEU A 124 -7.26 -1.47 -23.64
CA LEU A 124 -6.70 -2.12 -22.45
C LEU A 124 -5.66 -3.19 -22.78
N ILE A 125 -4.46 -3.05 -22.21
CA ILE A 125 -3.30 -3.93 -22.39
C ILE A 125 -3.12 -4.82 -21.14
N LEU A 126 -4.08 -5.73 -20.95
CA LEU A 126 -4.21 -6.61 -19.78
C LEU A 126 -3.82 -8.06 -20.10
N ARG A 127 -2.67 -8.29 -20.74
CA ARG A 127 -2.25 -9.65 -21.09
C ARG A 127 -1.71 -10.44 -19.90
N ARG A 128 -1.92 -11.76 -19.86
CA ARG A 128 -1.51 -12.61 -18.73
C ARG A 128 0.02 -12.65 -18.52
N ASP A 129 0.82 -12.47 -19.57
CA ASP A 129 2.28 -12.39 -19.51
C ASP A 129 2.78 -11.09 -18.84
N ARG A 130 1.93 -10.07 -18.72
CA ARG A 130 2.25 -8.79 -18.08
C ARG A 130 1.94 -8.75 -16.58
N PHE A 131 1.65 -9.89 -15.95
CA PHE A 131 1.39 -10.00 -14.50
C PHE A 131 2.14 -11.19 -13.89
N GLN A 132 2.87 -10.96 -12.80
CA GLN A 132 3.58 -11.99 -12.03
C GLN A 132 3.30 -11.80 -10.54
N LEU A 133 2.54 -12.72 -9.95
CA LEU A 133 2.41 -12.82 -8.49
C LEU A 133 3.71 -13.37 -7.90
N GLY A 134 4.13 -12.82 -6.77
CA GLY A 134 5.06 -13.48 -5.87
C GLY A 134 4.38 -14.55 -5.03
N ASP A 135 5.17 -15.25 -4.21
CA ASP A 135 4.70 -16.38 -3.40
C ASP A 135 4.79 -16.12 -1.88
N ASN A 136 5.55 -15.12 -1.48
CA ASN A 136 5.75 -14.75 -0.08
C ASN A 136 4.74 -13.69 0.38
N PHE A 137 3.70 -14.11 1.08
CA PHE A 137 2.78 -13.21 1.76
C PHE A 137 3.45 -12.50 2.94
N ARG A 138 3.27 -11.17 3.05
CA ARG A 138 3.48 -10.40 4.28
C ARG A 138 2.13 -10.18 4.97
N GLU A 139 2.11 -10.23 6.29
CA GLU A 139 0.97 -9.73 7.08
C GLU A 139 1.39 -8.43 7.76
N ILE A 140 0.46 -7.47 7.81
CA ILE A 140 0.61 -6.17 8.47
C ILE A 140 -0.50 -6.06 9.52
N TYR A 141 -0.14 -5.56 10.70
CA TYR A 141 -1.07 -5.23 11.77
C TYR A 141 -1.02 -3.72 11.99
N TYR A 142 -2.15 -3.07 11.76
CA TYR A 142 -2.34 -1.64 11.91
C TYR A 142 -2.73 -1.36 13.36
N THR A 143 -1.81 -0.77 14.13
CA THR A 143 -1.83 -0.79 15.60
C THR A 143 -2.77 0.25 16.22
N TYR A 144 -3.13 1.28 15.47
CA TYR A 144 -4.05 2.34 15.90
C TYR A 144 -5.49 2.11 15.41
N LEU A 145 -5.66 1.19 14.46
CA LEU A 145 -6.94 0.62 14.03
C LEU A 145 -7.27 -0.74 14.67
N ASP A 146 -6.27 -1.46 15.20
CA ASP A 146 -6.39 -2.87 15.64
C ASP A 146 -6.99 -3.78 14.54
N VAL A 147 -6.43 -3.73 13.32
CA VAL A 147 -6.84 -4.58 12.18
C VAL A 147 -5.66 -5.22 11.46
N HIS A 148 -5.91 -6.34 10.77
CA HIS A 148 -4.91 -7.09 10.02
C HIS A 148 -5.13 -7.05 8.50
N GLU A 149 -4.06 -6.81 7.75
CA GLU A 149 -4.01 -6.87 6.28
C GLU A 149 -3.00 -7.92 5.80
N LEU A 150 -3.37 -8.69 4.79
CA LEU A 150 -2.53 -9.71 4.17
C LEU A 150 -2.11 -9.26 2.76
N ASN A 151 -0.81 -9.04 2.55
CA ASN A 151 -0.25 -8.50 1.31
C ASN A 151 0.51 -9.56 0.51
N LEU A 152 0.09 -9.74 -0.74
CA LEU A 152 0.73 -10.60 -1.74
C LEU A 152 1.48 -9.72 -2.75
N PRO A 153 2.81 -9.82 -2.87
CA PRO A 153 3.55 -9.09 -3.89
C PRO A 153 3.06 -9.41 -5.30
N ILE A 154 2.93 -8.39 -6.14
CA ILE A 154 2.66 -8.51 -7.57
C ILE A 154 3.58 -7.58 -8.34
N SER A 155 4.13 -8.06 -9.45
CA SER A 155 4.74 -7.18 -10.46
C SER A 155 3.93 -7.21 -11.75
N TYR A 156 3.88 -6.08 -12.44
CA TYR A 156 3.11 -5.94 -13.68
C TYR A 156 3.77 -5.00 -14.67
N ILE A 157 3.45 -5.16 -15.96
CA ILE A 157 4.00 -4.33 -17.04
C ILE A 157 2.88 -3.44 -17.59
N SER A 158 3.03 -2.12 -17.42
CA SER A 158 2.09 -1.12 -17.95
C SER A 158 1.99 -1.18 -19.48
N ALA A 159 0.98 -0.54 -20.07
CA ALA A 159 0.81 -0.50 -21.53
C ALA A 159 2.11 -0.09 -22.25
N LYS A 160 2.78 0.93 -21.73
CA LYS A 160 4.06 1.50 -22.21
C LYS A 160 5.30 0.59 -22.02
N GLY A 161 5.15 -0.62 -21.49
CA GLY A 161 6.26 -1.57 -21.31
C GLY A 161 7.10 -1.37 -20.04
N VAL A 162 6.72 -0.44 -19.16
CA VAL A 162 7.42 -0.21 -17.88
C VAL A 162 6.96 -1.25 -16.86
N LYS A 163 7.90 -1.91 -16.17
CA LYS A 163 7.62 -2.79 -15.04
C LYS A 163 7.35 -1.97 -13.77
N HIS A 164 6.35 -2.38 -13.02
CA HIS A 164 6.00 -1.88 -11.70
C HIS A 164 5.97 -3.05 -10.72
N ASP A 165 6.43 -2.82 -9.49
CA ASP A 165 6.30 -3.74 -8.36
C ASP A 165 5.31 -3.13 -7.35
N SER A 166 4.43 -3.95 -6.78
CA SER A 166 3.28 -3.54 -5.98
C SER A 166 2.77 -4.72 -5.13
N VAL A 167 1.60 -4.59 -4.52
CA VAL A 167 0.91 -5.64 -3.75
C VAL A 167 -0.54 -5.79 -4.20
N ILE A 168 -1.10 -6.98 -3.96
CA ILE A 168 -2.54 -7.17 -3.79
C ILE A 168 -2.77 -7.26 -2.28
N ARG A 169 -3.63 -6.37 -1.77
CA ARG A 169 -3.99 -6.29 -0.35
C ARG A 169 -5.27 -7.06 -0.07
N PHE A 170 -5.27 -7.87 0.97
CA PHE A 170 -6.40 -8.71 1.37
C PHE A 170 -6.83 -8.42 2.81
N VAL A 171 -8.15 -8.37 3.00
CA VAL A 171 -8.78 -8.36 4.33
C VAL A 171 -9.52 -9.68 4.60
N LYS A 172 -9.76 -9.96 5.88
CA LYS A 172 -10.55 -11.08 6.36
C LYS A 172 -11.75 -10.55 7.13
N THR A 173 -12.94 -10.76 6.59
CA THR A 173 -14.20 -10.24 7.16
C THR A 173 -14.63 -11.04 8.38
N THR A 174 -15.54 -10.48 9.19
CA THR A 174 -16.05 -11.10 10.43
C THR A 174 -16.69 -12.48 10.23
N ASP A 175 -17.22 -12.75 9.02
CA ASP A 175 -17.77 -14.04 8.60
C ASP A 175 -16.68 -15.07 8.20
N GLY A 176 -15.42 -14.65 8.15
CA GLY A 176 -14.26 -15.47 7.80
C GLY A 176 -13.95 -15.54 6.30
N GLU A 177 -14.69 -14.85 5.43
CA GLU A 177 -14.31 -14.71 4.01
C GLU A 177 -13.04 -13.86 3.84
N ILE A 178 -12.36 -14.06 2.70
CA ILE A 178 -11.14 -13.36 2.33
C ILE A 178 -11.43 -12.55 1.06
N TYR A 179 -11.25 -11.23 1.08
CA TYR A 179 -11.50 -10.37 -0.08
C TYR A 179 -10.26 -9.57 -0.46
N ILE A 180 -10.10 -9.30 -1.77
CA ILE A 180 -9.15 -8.28 -2.23
C ILE A 180 -9.71 -6.91 -1.83
N LEU A 181 -9.00 -6.20 -0.97
CA LEU A 181 -9.26 -4.80 -0.66
C LEU A 181 -8.70 -3.94 -1.78
N ASP A 182 -7.39 -4.02 -2.03
CA ASP A 182 -6.69 -3.22 -3.03
C ASP A 182 -5.82 -4.10 -3.96
N ALA A 183 -5.66 -3.65 -5.20
CA ALA A 183 -4.88 -4.30 -6.25
C ALA A 183 -4.66 -3.32 -7.41
N PRO A 184 -3.71 -3.58 -8.33
CA PRO A 184 -3.61 -2.82 -9.58
C PRO A 184 -4.96 -2.76 -10.33
N MET A 185 -5.40 -1.54 -10.64
CA MET A 185 -6.74 -1.16 -11.16
C MET A 185 -7.91 -1.12 -10.15
N LEU A 186 -7.70 -1.30 -8.85
CA LEU A 186 -8.71 -1.00 -7.83
C LEU A 186 -8.49 0.38 -7.21
N ASN A 187 -9.57 0.90 -6.63
CA ASN A 187 -9.61 1.94 -5.62
C ASN A 187 -10.33 1.34 -4.40
N SER A 188 -9.82 1.58 -3.19
CA SER A 188 -10.44 1.16 -1.93
C SER A 188 -9.92 1.99 -0.75
N VAL A 189 -10.29 1.62 0.48
CA VAL A 189 -9.76 2.19 1.72
C VAL A 189 -8.26 1.85 1.84
N ASP A 190 -7.42 2.86 2.11
CA ASP A 190 -6.00 2.65 2.42
C ASP A 190 -5.82 2.55 3.94
N LEU A 191 -5.69 1.31 4.44
CA LEU A 191 -5.54 1.02 5.86
C LEU A 191 -4.27 1.65 6.47
N GLU A 192 -3.18 1.77 5.71
CA GLU A 192 -1.95 2.42 6.17
C GLU A 192 -2.18 3.93 6.42
N LYS A 193 -2.99 4.58 5.58
CA LYS A 193 -3.38 5.97 5.78
C LYS A 193 -4.35 6.12 6.96
N LYS A 194 -5.38 5.27 7.06
CA LYS A 194 -6.34 5.30 8.19
C LYS A 194 -5.63 5.07 9.54
N ASP A 195 -4.61 4.20 9.60
CA ASP A 195 -3.78 3.97 10.80
C ASP A 195 -2.89 5.19 11.13
N GLU A 196 -2.41 5.91 10.12
CA GLU A 196 -1.69 7.17 10.31
C GLU A 196 -2.61 8.33 10.74
N ASP A 197 -3.80 8.45 10.16
CA ASP A 197 -4.82 9.41 10.59
C ASP A 197 -5.21 9.13 12.06
N ALA A 198 -5.44 7.87 12.44
CA ALA A 198 -5.71 7.41 13.81
C ALA A 198 -4.52 7.55 14.78
N TYR A 199 -3.27 7.54 14.29
CA TYR A 199 -2.09 7.84 15.10
C TYR A 199 -2.03 9.31 15.52
N TYR A 200 -2.27 10.23 14.58
CA TYR A 200 -2.20 11.66 14.85
C TYR A 200 -3.43 12.17 15.61
N ASP A 201 -4.64 11.80 15.19
CA ASP A 201 -5.90 12.17 15.85
C ASP A 201 -6.27 11.20 16.97
N GLU A 202 -5.66 11.38 18.14
CA GLU A 202 -5.89 10.52 19.30
C GLU A 202 -7.26 10.74 19.95
N TYR A 203 -7.96 11.82 19.60
CA TYR A 203 -9.28 12.14 20.12
C TYR A 203 -10.35 11.36 19.35
N ASN A 204 -10.28 11.37 18.02
CA ASN A 204 -11.20 10.64 17.15
C ASN A 204 -10.75 9.20 16.83
N ARG A 205 -9.56 8.73 17.28
CA ARG A 205 -9.01 7.38 17.02
C ARG A 205 -10.04 6.24 17.09
N LYS A 206 -10.91 6.23 18.11
CA LYS A 206 -11.93 5.18 18.28
C LYS A 206 -13.05 5.24 17.23
N GLU A 207 -13.42 6.45 16.80
CA GLU A 207 -14.39 6.65 15.73
C GLU A 207 -13.78 6.19 14.39
N ILE A 208 -12.50 6.48 14.14
CA ILE A 208 -11.76 6.01 12.94
C ILE A 208 -11.59 4.48 12.95
N GLU A 209 -11.28 3.87 14.10
CA GLU A 209 -11.28 2.40 14.27
C GLU A 209 -12.64 1.79 13.95
N GLN A 210 -13.72 2.34 14.52
CA GLN A 210 -15.08 1.82 14.36
C GLN A 210 -15.59 2.00 12.93
N GLU A 211 -15.37 3.15 12.31
CA GLU A 211 -15.65 3.43 10.89
C GLU A 211 -14.99 2.36 10.00
N VAL A 212 -13.69 2.11 10.16
CA VAL A 212 -12.97 1.11 9.35
C VAL A 212 -13.48 -0.31 9.60
N LYS A 213 -13.75 -0.70 10.86
CA LYS A 213 -14.24 -2.04 11.20
C LYS A 213 -15.68 -2.28 10.73
N GLU A 214 -16.53 -1.24 10.74
CA GLU A 214 -17.92 -1.31 10.24
C GLU A 214 -17.99 -1.26 8.70
N GLU A 215 -17.31 -0.32 8.04
CA GLU A 215 -17.28 -0.22 6.56
C GLU A 215 -16.70 -1.47 5.89
N LEU A 216 -15.61 -2.02 6.46
CA LEU A 216 -14.96 -3.20 5.91
C LEU A 216 -15.48 -4.51 6.50
N ASN A 217 -16.38 -4.47 7.49
CA ASN A 217 -16.87 -5.63 8.23
C ASN A 217 -15.73 -6.58 8.66
N ILE A 218 -14.70 -6.03 9.31
CA ILE A 218 -13.50 -6.74 9.78
C ILE A 218 -13.42 -6.76 11.31
N GLN A 219 -12.52 -7.60 11.85
CA GLN A 219 -12.19 -7.66 13.28
C GLN A 219 -10.96 -6.82 13.58
#